data_AF-A0A0F9J742-F1
#
_entry.id   AF-A0A0F9J742-F1
#
_cell.length_a   1.000
_cell.length_b   1.000
_cell.length_c   1.000
_cell.angle_alpha   90.00
_cell.angle_beta   90.00
_cell.angle_gamma   90.00
#
_symmetry.space_group_name_H-M   'P 1'
#
loop_
_entity.id
_entity.type
_entity.pdbx_description
1 polymer ?
#
loop_
_entity_poly.entity_id
_entity_poly.type
_entity_poly.pdbx_seq_one_letter_code
_entity_poly.pdbx_strand_id
1 'polypeptide(L)'
;VRESRPHAPSPRHYYRILDPADPRWIRLEASYRESIGLEVRPMAPRPVPSAPPAKPPRPPSYEERVALVIATLEELETSPSLETVEDIEKRLLDLGEDVVGATAKAKAADRALLDGINSRLRRTLEEMDLLRSSVRRVLVATEPAPRTRAEAALRAAIRVFRENLAGDGE
;
A
#
# COMPACT_ATOMS: atom_id res chain seq x y z
N VAL A 1 -40.34 42.72 -42.88
CA VAL A 1 -39.22 41.76 -42.75
C VAL A 1 -39.62 40.78 -41.64
N ARG A 2 -39.70 39.47 -41.93
CA ARG A 2 -40.15 38.44 -40.97
C ARG A 2 -39.06 38.20 -39.91
N GLU A 3 -39.39 38.39 -38.64
CA GLU A 3 -38.52 38.04 -37.51
C GLU A 3 -38.52 36.52 -37.29
N SER A 4 -37.38 35.90 -37.49
CA SER A 4 -37.14 34.48 -37.17
C SER A 4 -37.02 34.33 -35.66
N ARG A 5 -38.07 33.80 -35.01
CA ARG A 5 -37.99 33.43 -33.59
C ARG A 5 -37.00 32.26 -33.41
N PRO A 6 -36.16 32.25 -32.36
CA PRO A 6 -35.26 31.14 -32.10
C PRO A 6 -36.08 29.87 -31.85
N HIS A 7 -35.79 28.82 -32.62
CA HIS A 7 -36.41 27.51 -32.45
C HIS A 7 -35.82 26.89 -31.18
N ALA A 8 -36.66 26.65 -30.17
CA ALA A 8 -36.21 25.98 -28.95
C ALA A 8 -35.72 24.56 -29.29
N PRO A 9 -34.56 24.11 -28.77
CA PRO A 9 -34.05 22.77 -29.06
C PRO A 9 -35.02 21.69 -28.57
N SER A 10 -35.16 20.61 -29.33
CA SER A 10 -36.17 19.58 -29.06
C SER A 10 -35.94 18.86 -27.72
N PRO A 11 -37.00 18.41 -27.01
CA PRO A 11 -36.93 17.91 -25.63
C PRO A 11 -36.09 16.64 -25.41
N ARG A 12 -35.56 16.01 -26.47
CA ARG A 12 -34.77 14.77 -26.33
C ARG A 12 -33.33 15.00 -25.84
N HIS A 13 -32.88 16.25 -25.71
CA HIS A 13 -31.53 16.58 -25.22
C HIS A 13 -31.42 16.68 -23.68
N TYR A 14 -32.52 16.60 -22.93
CA TYR A 14 -32.51 16.84 -21.48
C TYR A 14 -32.17 15.61 -20.61
N TYR A 15 -32.06 14.41 -21.19
CA TYR A 15 -32.03 13.16 -20.40
C TYR A 15 -30.68 12.48 -20.27
N ARG A 16 -29.57 13.23 -20.19
CA ARG A 16 -28.28 12.63 -19.80
C ARG A 16 -27.30 13.58 -19.12
N ILE A 17 -27.78 14.30 -18.12
CA ILE A 17 -26.93 15.05 -17.18
C ILE A 17 -27.31 14.58 -15.78
N LEU A 18 -26.41 13.83 -15.14
CA LEU A 18 -26.58 13.23 -13.80
C LEU A 18 -25.96 14.09 -12.69
N ASP A 19 -25.25 15.18 -13.04
CA ASP A 19 -24.55 16.05 -12.10
C ASP A 19 -24.89 17.54 -12.37
N PRO A 20 -25.51 18.25 -11.40
CA PRO A 20 -25.80 19.68 -11.50
C PRO A 20 -24.54 20.58 -11.52
N ALA A 21 -23.35 20.04 -11.25
CA ALA A 21 -22.07 20.77 -11.34
C ALA A 21 -21.39 20.66 -12.73
N ASP A 22 -22.00 19.95 -13.69
CA ASP A 22 -21.43 19.83 -15.04
C ASP A 22 -21.32 21.21 -15.72
N PRO A 23 -20.13 21.61 -16.23
CA PRO A 23 -19.94 22.85 -16.96
C PRO A 23 -20.89 23.07 -18.14
N ARG A 24 -21.41 21.99 -18.75
CA ARG A 24 -22.39 22.04 -19.83
C ARG A 24 -23.78 22.45 -19.33
N TRP A 25 -24.17 22.00 -18.13
CA TRP A 25 -25.43 22.43 -17.48
C TRP A 25 -25.37 23.91 -17.11
N ILE A 26 -24.27 24.36 -16.52
CA ILE A 26 -24.09 25.77 -16.09
C ILE A 26 -24.23 26.73 -17.28
N ARG A 27 -23.66 26.40 -18.44
CA ARG A 27 -23.78 27.23 -19.65
C ARG A 27 -25.19 27.20 -20.24
N LEU A 28 -25.85 26.05 -20.21
CA LEU A 28 -27.21 25.90 -20.72
C LEU A 28 -28.21 26.66 -19.85
N GLU A 29 -28.10 26.54 -18.52
CA GLU A 29 -28.92 27.25 -17.55
C GLU A 29 -28.72 28.78 -17.64
N ALA A 30 -27.47 29.22 -17.83
CA ALA A 30 -27.18 30.64 -18.08
C ALA A 30 -27.87 31.14 -19.36
N SER A 31 -27.79 30.39 -20.47
CA SER A 31 -28.45 30.78 -21.72
C SER A 31 -29.98 30.78 -21.61
N TYR A 32 -30.57 29.86 -20.83
CA TYR A 32 -32.01 29.79 -20.62
C TYR A 32 -32.50 30.97 -19.78
N ARG A 33 -31.78 31.31 -18.71
CA ARG A 33 -32.08 32.45 -17.82
C ARG A 33 -31.97 33.79 -18.55
N GLU A 34 -30.99 33.93 -19.44
CA GLU A 34 -30.84 35.10 -20.32
C GLU A 34 -32.00 35.21 -21.32
N SER A 35 -32.47 34.07 -21.87
CA SER A 35 -33.61 34.06 -22.81
C SER A 35 -34.96 34.44 -22.21
N ILE A 36 -35.11 34.35 -20.88
CA ILE A 36 -36.34 34.71 -20.15
C ILE A 36 -36.25 36.07 -19.43
N GLY A 37 -35.20 36.86 -19.72
CA GLY A 37 -35.06 38.23 -19.22
C GLY A 37 -34.69 38.34 -17.72
N LEU A 38 -34.17 37.26 -17.12
CA LEU A 38 -33.68 37.27 -15.74
C LEU A 38 -32.21 37.70 -15.73
N GLU A 39 -31.94 38.88 -15.18
CA GLU A 39 -30.59 39.47 -15.08
C GLU A 39 -29.68 38.56 -14.22
N VAL A 40 -28.69 37.93 -14.85
CA VAL A 40 -27.72 37.08 -14.15
C VAL A 40 -26.58 37.96 -13.65
N ARG A 41 -26.50 38.19 -12.33
CA ARG A 41 -25.32 38.85 -11.74
C ARG A 41 -24.07 38.03 -12.09
N PRO A 42 -22.98 38.63 -12.62
CA PRO A 42 -21.77 37.90 -12.89
C PRO A 42 -21.22 37.35 -11.57
N MET A 43 -21.29 36.04 -11.41
CA MET A 43 -20.73 35.38 -10.24
C MET A 43 -19.21 35.47 -10.38
N ALA A 44 -18.56 36.13 -9.42
CA ALA A 44 -17.10 36.26 -9.40
C ALA A 44 -16.46 34.88 -9.59
N PRO A 45 -15.40 34.76 -10.43
CA PRO A 45 -14.75 33.48 -10.66
C PRO A 45 -14.24 32.95 -9.33
N ARG A 46 -14.72 31.78 -8.91
CA ARG A 46 -14.19 31.10 -7.73
C ARG A 46 -12.72 30.77 -8.00
N PRO A 47 -11.81 30.95 -7.02
CA PRO A 47 -10.43 30.53 -7.17
C PRO A 47 -10.41 29.04 -7.53
N VAL A 48 -9.72 28.70 -8.62
CA VAL A 48 -9.46 27.32 -9.01
C VAL A 48 -8.73 26.64 -7.85
N PRO A 49 -9.14 25.44 -7.40
CA PRO A 49 -8.39 24.71 -6.40
C PRO A 49 -6.98 24.49 -6.95
N SER A 50 -5.97 24.97 -6.22
CA SER A 50 -4.57 24.62 -6.44
C SER A 50 -4.49 23.10 -6.58
N ALA A 51 -3.83 22.59 -7.63
CA ALA A 51 -3.62 21.15 -7.77
C ALA A 51 -3.13 20.60 -6.43
N PRO A 52 -3.72 19.50 -5.91
CA PRO A 52 -3.35 18.98 -4.61
C PRO A 52 -1.84 18.73 -4.62
N PRO A 53 -1.12 19.11 -3.55
CA PRO A 53 0.32 18.90 -3.48
C PRO A 53 0.62 17.45 -3.80
N ALA A 54 1.69 17.21 -4.58
CA ALA A 54 2.16 15.88 -4.89
C ALA A 54 2.17 15.08 -3.59
N LYS A 55 1.32 14.03 -3.52
CA LYS A 55 1.24 13.21 -2.32
C LYS A 55 2.67 12.73 -2.03
N PRO A 56 3.17 12.89 -0.79
CA PRO A 56 4.48 12.36 -0.45
C PRO A 56 4.53 10.88 -0.83
N PRO A 57 5.71 10.34 -1.19
CA PRO A 57 5.85 8.93 -1.50
C PRO A 57 5.18 8.14 -0.39
N ARG A 58 4.23 7.27 -0.77
CA ARG A 58 3.56 6.43 0.23
C ARG A 58 4.64 5.55 0.87
N PRO A 59 4.62 5.39 2.20
CA PRO A 59 5.49 4.42 2.82
C PRO A 59 5.25 3.04 2.16
N PRO A 60 6.31 2.22 2.02
CA PRO A 60 6.18 0.90 1.45
C PRO A 60 5.12 0.11 2.22
N SER A 61 4.31 -0.63 1.49
CA SER A 61 3.33 -1.56 2.04
C SER A 61 4.00 -2.67 2.84
N TYR A 62 3.22 -3.30 3.72
CA TYR A 62 3.66 -4.48 4.47
C TYR A 62 4.27 -5.54 3.54
N GLU A 63 3.61 -5.84 2.43
CA GLU A 63 4.05 -6.83 1.44
C GLU A 63 5.40 -6.47 0.80
N GLU A 64 5.62 -5.20 0.46
CA GLU A 64 6.91 -4.74 -0.09
C GLU A 64 8.04 -4.88 0.95
N ARG A 65 7.75 -4.59 2.22
CA ARG A 65 8.73 -4.75 3.31
C ARG A 65 9.02 -6.23 3.59
N VAL A 66 8.01 -7.09 3.56
CA VAL A 66 8.20 -8.55 3.68
C VAL A 66 9.02 -9.10 2.52
N ALA A 67 8.76 -8.66 1.28
CA ALA A 67 9.53 -9.06 0.12
C ALA A 67 11.02 -8.68 0.26
N LEU A 68 11.32 -7.52 0.84
CA LEU A 68 12.70 -7.13 1.15
C LEU A 68 13.35 -8.05 2.19
N VAL A 69 12.61 -8.45 3.24
CA VAL A 69 13.11 -9.42 4.23
C VAL A 69 13.39 -10.78 3.57
N ILE A 70 12.50 -11.24 2.69
CA ILE A 70 12.67 -12.50 1.94
C ILE A 70 13.92 -12.44 1.06
N ALA A 71 14.16 -11.32 0.37
CA ALA A 71 15.36 -11.13 -0.44
C ALA A 71 16.64 -11.14 0.42
N THR A 72 16.62 -10.52 1.60
CA THR A 72 17.77 -10.58 2.53
C THR A 72 17.99 -11.99 3.09
N LEU A 73 16.93 -12.78 3.28
CA LEU A 73 17.06 -14.20 3.63
C LEU A 73 17.69 -15.04 2.49
N GLU A 74 17.42 -14.72 1.22
CA GLU A 74 18.08 -15.35 0.06
C GLU A 74 19.58 -15.03 0.03
N GLU A 75 19.93 -13.77 0.30
CA GLU A 75 21.32 -13.36 0.41
C GLU A 75 22.04 -14.16 1.50
N LEU A 76 21.40 -14.35 2.66
CA LEU A 76 21.95 -15.12 3.78
C LEU A 76 22.20 -16.60 3.44
N GLU A 77 21.41 -17.19 2.54
CA GLU A 77 21.63 -18.56 2.06
C GLU A 77 22.94 -18.68 1.27
N THR A 78 23.28 -17.65 0.49
CA THR A 78 24.49 -17.62 -0.35
C THR A 78 25.72 -17.08 0.37
N SER A 79 25.51 -16.11 1.26
CA SER A 79 26.54 -15.35 1.98
C SER A 79 26.16 -15.27 3.46
N PRO A 80 26.39 -16.35 4.23
CA PRO A 80 26.03 -16.38 5.65
C PRO A 80 26.79 -15.29 6.42
N SER A 81 26.05 -14.42 7.10
CA SER A 81 26.61 -13.32 7.89
C SER A 81 25.73 -13.02 9.10
N LEU A 82 26.34 -12.73 10.25
CA LEU A 82 25.61 -12.30 11.44
C LEU A 82 25.09 -10.87 11.31
N GLU A 83 25.79 -10.01 10.57
CA GLU A 83 25.33 -8.65 10.26
C GLU A 83 24.01 -8.69 9.47
N THR A 84 23.92 -9.56 8.46
CA THR A 84 22.69 -9.76 7.70
C THR A 84 21.53 -10.28 8.56
N VAL A 85 21.83 -11.12 9.57
CA VAL A 85 20.82 -11.58 10.54
C VAL A 85 20.32 -10.43 11.42
N GLU A 86 21.22 -9.56 11.90
CA GLU A 86 20.86 -8.37 12.68
C GLU A 86 20.01 -7.39 11.86
N ASP A 87 20.33 -7.22 10.57
CA ASP A 87 19.54 -6.39 9.66
C ASP A 87 18.12 -6.95 9.46
N ILE A 88 17.97 -8.27 9.34
CA ILE A 88 16.66 -8.92 9.25
C ILE A 88 15.86 -8.69 10.53
N GLU A 89 16.47 -8.88 11.70
CA GLU A 89 15.83 -8.68 13.00
C GLU A 89 15.31 -7.25 13.16
N LYS A 90 16.16 -6.27 12.84
CA LYS A 90 15.80 -4.86 12.90
C LYS A 90 14.62 -4.53 11.99
N ARG A 91 14.64 -5.02 10.75
CA ARG A 91 13.53 -4.81 9.80
C ARG A 91 12.22 -5.42 10.28
N LEU A 92 12.27 -6.59 10.91
CA LEU A 92 11.09 -7.24 11.48
C LEU A 92 10.55 -6.49 12.69
N LEU A 93 11.42 -5.96 13.55
CA LEU A 93 11.02 -5.12 14.69
C LEU A 93 10.38 -3.81 14.21
N ASP A 94 11.01 -3.10 13.27
CA ASP A 94 10.47 -1.87 12.67
C ASP A 94 9.08 -2.13 12.04
N LEU A 95 8.92 -3.28 11.37
CA LEU A 95 7.64 -3.69 10.79
C LEU A 95 6.59 -4.01 11.87
N GLY A 96 7.00 -4.63 12.97
CA GLY A 96 6.15 -4.89 14.12
C GLY A 96 5.64 -3.59 14.77
N GLU A 97 6.51 -2.60 14.95
CA GLU A 97 6.15 -1.28 15.46
C GLU A 97 5.13 -0.57 14.56
N ASP A 98 5.35 -0.61 13.24
CA ASP A 98 4.43 -0.04 12.26
C ASP A 98 3.04 -0.70 12.31
N VAL A 99 3.00 -2.04 12.40
CA VAL A 99 1.74 -2.81 12.47
C VAL A 99 1.00 -2.52 13.76
N VAL A 100 1.69 -2.46 14.91
CA VAL A 100 1.08 -2.07 16.19
C VAL A 100 0.53 -0.63 16.12
N GLY A 101 1.31 0.29 15.55
CA GLY A 101 0.89 1.67 15.35
C GLY A 101 -0.31 1.81 14.41
N ALA A 102 -0.39 0.99 13.37
CA ALA A 102 -1.55 0.92 12.47
C ALA A 102 -2.78 0.33 13.18
N THR A 103 -2.61 -0.73 13.98
CA THR A 103 -3.69 -1.41 14.71
C THR A 103 -4.37 -0.48 15.70
N ALA A 104 -3.60 0.36 16.39
CA ALA A 104 -4.13 1.37 17.31
C ALA A 104 -5.07 2.38 16.63
N LYS A 105 -4.87 2.65 15.34
CA LYS A 105 -5.63 3.64 14.54
C LYS A 105 -6.69 2.98 13.65
N ALA A 106 -6.70 1.66 13.55
CA ALA A 106 -7.55 0.90 12.65
C ALA A 106 -9.00 0.80 13.12
N LYS A 107 -9.93 0.72 12.16
CA LYS A 107 -11.33 0.38 12.41
C LYS A 107 -11.46 -1.12 12.68
N ALA A 108 -12.59 -1.53 13.27
CA ALA A 108 -12.81 -2.93 13.71
C ALA A 108 -12.57 -3.98 12.60
N ALA A 109 -12.94 -3.70 11.35
CA ALA A 109 -12.73 -4.61 10.23
C ALA A 109 -11.24 -4.80 9.86
N ASP A 110 -10.43 -3.76 9.99
CA ASP A 110 -9.01 -3.79 9.64
C ASP A 110 -8.14 -4.36 10.77
N ARG A 111 -8.64 -4.34 12.03
CA ARG A 111 -7.92 -4.87 13.20
C ARG A 111 -7.65 -6.36 13.09
N ALA A 112 -8.62 -7.16 12.67
CA ALA A 112 -8.43 -8.61 12.55
C ALA A 112 -7.28 -8.97 11.59
N LEU A 113 -7.17 -8.25 10.47
CA LEU A 113 -6.08 -8.43 9.52
C LEU A 113 -4.73 -8.02 10.13
N LEU A 114 -4.68 -6.89 10.81
CA LEU A 114 -3.44 -6.41 11.45
C LEU A 114 -3.01 -7.29 12.63
N ASP A 115 -3.96 -7.85 13.38
CA ASP A 115 -3.69 -8.82 14.45
C ASP A 115 -3.10 -10.12 13.89
N GLY A 116 -3.62 -10.59 12.74
CA GLY A 116 -3.06 -11.72 12.01
C GLY A 116 -1.63 -11.45 11.52
N ILE A 117 -1.38 -10.27 10.97
CA ILE A 117 -0.03 -9.83 10.59
C ILE A 117 0.91 -9.78 11.81
N ASN A 118 0.48 -9.15 12.90
CA ASN A 118 1.27 -9.04 14.13
C ASN A 118 1.61 -10.41 14.72
N SER A 119 0.66 -11.36 14.67
CA SER A 119 0.89 -12.73 15.13
C SER A 119 1.97 -13.45 14.30
N ARG A 120 1.94 -13.27 12.97
CA ARG A 120 2.97 -13.79 12.05
C ARG A 120 4.35 -13.19 12.32
N LEU A 121 4.42 -11.87 12.53
CA LEU A 121 5.68 -11.19 12.84
C LEU A 121 6.28 -11.67 14.17
N ARG A 122 5.45 -11.83 15.20
CA ARG A 122 5.90 -12.35 16.51
C ARG A 122 6.46 -13.75 16.40
N ARG A 123 5.75 -14.67 15.74
CA ARG A 123 6.23 -16.02 15.50
C ARG A 123 7.54 -16.02 14.71
N THR A 124 7.66 -15.13 13.71
CA THR A 124 8.91 -14.99 12.94
C THR A 124 10.06 -14.49 13.81
N LEU A 125 9.80 -13.53 14.71
CA LEU A 125 10.80 -13.01 15.65
C LEU A 125 11.25 -14.07 16.67
N GLU A 126 10.35 -14.95 17.12
CA GLU A 126 10.69 -16.07 18.01
C GLU A 126 11.71 -17.04 17.37
N GLU A 127 11.70 -17.17 16.04
CA GLU A 127 12.64 -18.04 15.30
C GLU A 127 14.01 -17.39 15.06
N MET A 128 14.22 -16.11 15.44
CA MET A 128 15.50 -15.40 15.20
C MET A 128 16.71 -16.11 15.80
N ASP A 129 16.55 -16.73 16.97
CA ASP A 129 17.63 -17.47 17.60
C ASP A 129 18.00 -18.75 16.83
N LEU A 130 17.03 -19.39 16.18
CA LEU A 130 17.27 -20.52 15.30
C LEU A 130 18.06 -20.09 14.06
N LEU A 131 17.66 -18.98 13.44
CA LEU A 131 18.36 -18.42 12.26
C LEU A 131 19.80 -18.04 12.62
N ARG A 132 19.97 -17.26 13.69
CA ARG A 132 21.28 -16.83 14.21
C ARG A 132 22.18 -18.03 14.54
N SER A 133 21.63 -19.04 15.21
CA SER A 133 22.38 -20.27 15.56
C SER A 133 22.81 -21.04 14.32
N SER A 134 21.96 -21.10 13.29
CA SER A 134 22.25 -21.81 12.04
C SER A 134 23.37 -21.12 11.25
N VAL A 135 23.34 -19.79 11.17
CA VAL A 135 24.43 -19.01 10.55
C VAL A 135 25.75 -19.21 11.29
N ARG A 136 25.75 -19.15 12.63
CA ARG A 136 26.96 -19.42 13.43
C ARG A 136 27.56 -20.79 13.13
N ARG A 137 26.73 -21.82 12.97
CA ARG A 137 27.20 -23.17 12.64
C ARG A 137 27.89 -23.22 11.27
N VAL A 138 27.37 -22.49 10.28
CA VAL A 138 28.00 -22.42 8.94
C VAL A 138 29.34 -21.70 9.02
N LEU A 139 29.40 -20.57 9.75
CA LEU A 139 30.63 -19.77 9.90
C LEU A 139 31.75 -20.51 10.63
N VAL A 140 31.42 -21.36 11.61
CA VAL A 140 32.40 -22.14 12.38
C VAL A 140 32.81 -23.44 11.64
N ALA A 141 31.99 -23.93 10.71
CA ALA A 141 32.27 -25.16 9.99
C ALA A 141 33.36 -24.97 8.92
N THR A 142 34.60 -25.35 9.27
CA THR A 142 35.77 -25.27 8.40
C THR A 142 35.91 -26.47 7.45
N GLU A 143 35.40 -27.64 7.86
CA GLU A 143 35.47 -28.87 7.06
C GLU A 143 34.26 -29.02 6.12
N PRO A 144 34.43 -29.62 4.92
CA PRO A 144 33.36 -29.71 3.92
C PRO A 144 32.09 -30.44 4.40
N ALA A 145 32.24 -31.61 5.03
CA ALA A 145 31.11 -32.42 5.47
C ALA A 145 30.24 -31.74 6.56
N PRO A 146 30.80 -31.21 7.68
CA PRO A 146 30.01 -30.46 8.65
C PRO A 146 29.47 -29.15 8.07
N ARG A 147 30.18 -28.50 7.14
CA ARG A 147 29.70 -27.30 6.46
C ARG A 147 28.43 -27.56 5.66
N THR A 148 28.39 -28.61 4.85
CA THR A 148 27.18 -28.98 4.09
C THR A 148 25.98 -29.25 5.00
N ARG A 149 26.20 -29.89 6.18
CA ARG A 149 25.13 -30.10 7.17
C ARG A 149 24.66 -28.79 7.79
N ALA A 150 25.57 -27.88 8.11
CA ALA A 150 25.23 -26.57 8.64
C ALA A 150 24.45 -25.73 7.62
N GLU A 151 24.83 -25.76 6.33
CA GLU A 151 24.12 -25.08 5.24
C GLU A 151 22.72 -25.68 5.02
N ALA A 152 22.56 -26.99 5.18
CA ALA A 152 21.23 -27.62 5.15
C ALA A 152 20.34 -27.16 6.32
N ALA A 153 20.91 -27.02 7.52
CA ALA A 153 20.19 -26.49 8.68
C ALA A 153 19.79 -25.01 8.49
N LEU A 154 20.69 -24.20 7.93
CA LEU A 154 20.39 -22.80 7.58
C LEU A 154 19.23 -22.71 6.59
N ARG A 155 19.24 -23.53 5.53
CA ARG A 155 18.13 -23.60 4.55
C ARG A 155 16.82 -23.99 5.20
N ALA A 156 16.84 -24.93 6.15
CA ALA A 156 15.65 -25.31 6.91
C ALA A 156 15.12 -24.14 7.78
N ALA A 157 16.01 -23.40 8.46
CA ALA A 157 15.63 -22.23 9.25
C ALA A 157 15.03 -21.11 8.36
N ILE A 158 15.65 -20.81 7.22
CA ILE A 158 15.15 -19.83 6.25
C ILE A 158 13.76 -20.21 5.74
N ARG A 159 13.53 -21.51 5.49
CA ARG A 159 12.22 -22.00 5.07
C ARG A 159 11.13 -21.73 6.12
N VAL A 160 11.40 -22.02 7.39
CA VAL A 160 10.47 -21.74 8.50
C VAL A 160 10.13 -20.24 8.57
N PHE A 161 11.14 -19.37 8.41
CA PHE A 161 10.92 -17.93 8.35
C PHE A 161 9.97 -17.52 7.23
N ARG A 162 10.17 -18.06 6.02
CA ARG A 162 9.32 -17.75 4.87
C ARG A 162 7.89 -18.23 5.08
N GLU A 163 7.70 -19.43 5.63
CA GLU A 163 6.38 -19.99 5.93
C GLU A 163 5.63 -19.11 6.94
N ASN A 164 6.32 -18.67 8.01
CA ASN A 164 5.74 -17.75 9.00
C ASN A 164 5.33 -16.39 8.40
N LEU A 165 6.16 -15.83 7.51
CA LEU A 165 5.90 -14.53 6.88
C LEU A 165 4.79 -14.58 5.83
N ALA A 166 4.75 -15.64 5.01
CA ALA A 166 3.71 -15.85 4.01
C ALA A 166 2.33 -16.02 4.67
N GLY A 167 2.30 -16.56 5.89
CA GLY A 167 1.08 -17.03 6.53
C GLY A 167 0.64 -18.33 5.89
N ASP A 168 0.30 -19.31 6.73
CA ASP A 168 -0.39 -20.50 6.25
C ASP A 168 -1.64 -20.04 5.50
N GLY A 169 -1.78 -20.47 4.25
CA GLY A 169 -3.01 -20.30 3.50
C GLY A 169 -4.10 -21.15 4.15
N GLU A 170 -4.82 -20.55 5.10
CA GLU A 170 -6.08 -21.04 5.64
C GLU A 170 -7.22 -20.09 5.27
#